data_AF-A0A914SIR3-F1
#
_entry.id   AF-A0A914SIR3-F1
#
_cell.length_a   1.000
_cell.length_b   1.000
_cell.length_c   1.000
_cell.angle_alpha   90.00
_cell.angle_beta   90.00
_cell.angle_gamma   90.00
#
_symmetry.space_group_name_H-M   'P 1'
#
loop_
_entity.id
_entity.type
_entity.pdbx_description
1 polymer ?
#
loop_
_entity_poly.entity_id
_entity_poly.type
_entity_poly.pdbx_seq_one_letter_code
_entity_poly.pdbx_strand_id
1 'polypeptide(L)'
;TNAQDDVKKLLFEHFYELVIDNQRDNLAKVRNSSLLNRLLMLLFEQPSVFVIRNDILFRLIGAIVQPPCDSHSLLRFGQTLSANLSAQTPQEIHENEYPFHIAELEKLLLAQCNGNLNPVINEELYSVYVRNRLLNMLGNMLAHSSGQINSQLCESIVSTLGFGWILAMCAPGLHPGTVYLGLKILVNVTKHPAILSKFRDGACNGGWLTDADSVIRNRAAVLLGFSVSAHEFNVDLIWSNVFSLNATSSVSDAIAKCTFCPEALIPLFSMIRAGLHYPQSDNISQDHWSQSYPIMVLQLTTFLYQNSETFFGISHTSTFVITLFTTLLPRPNISLYGESGKETSPSALC
;
A
#
# COMPACT_ATOMS: atom_id res chain seq x y z
N THR A 1 -13.65 -15.96 33.46
CA THR A 1 -12.56 -16.56 32.66
C THR A 1 -13.11 -17.80 32.00
N ASN A 2 -13.12 -17.83 30.67
CA ASN A 2 -13.77 -18.87 29.88
C ASN A 2 -12.75 -19.99 29.61
N ALA A 3 -12.96 -21.21 30.09
CA ALA A 3 -11.97 -22.31 30.03
C ALA A 3 -11.45 -22.58 28.61
N GLN A 4 -12.25 -22.29 27.58
CA GLN A 4 -11.88 -22.41 26.17
C GLN A 4 -10.79 -21.42 25.74
N ASP A 5 -10.74 -20.24 26.36
CA ASP A 5 -9.74 -19.21 26.05
C ASP A 5 -8.36 -19.52 26.65
N ASP A 6 -8.35 -20.18 27.82
CA ASP A 6 -7.12 -20.65 28.46
C ASP A 6 -6.46 -21.79 27.66
N VAL A 7 -7.26 -22.71 27.12
CA VAL A 7 -6.78 -23.77 26.21
C VAL A 7 -6.15 -23.17 24.94
N LYS A 8 -6.78 -22.16 24.34
CA LYS A 8 -6.21 -21.47 23.16
C LYS A 8 -4.86 -20.83 23.48
N LYS A 9 -4.73 -20.19 24.64
CA LYS A 9 -3.47 -19.56 25.07
C LYS A 9 -2.36 -20.60 25.23
N LEU A 10 -2.62 -21.69 25.96
CA LEU A 10 -1.66 -22.77 26.16
C LEU A 10 -1.22 -23.41 24.83
N LEU A 11 -2.14 -23.54 23.87
CA LEU A 11 -1.81 -24.07 22.54
C LEU A 11 -0.86 -23.15 21.77
N PHE A 12 -1.07 -21.83 21.81
CA PHE A 12 -0.16 -20.86 21.19
C PHE A 12 1.21 -20.82 21.88
N GLU A 13 1.25 -20.94 23.20
CA GLU A 13 2.51 -21.03 23.96
C GLU A 13 3.29 -22.30 23.59
N HIS A 14 2.63 -23.46 23.58
CA HIS A 14 3.27 -24.70 23.15
C HIS A 14 3.74 -24.63 21.69
N PHE A 15 2.93 -24.05 20.81
CA PHE A 15 3.31 -23.88 19.41
C PHE A 15 4.52 -22.95 19.25
N TYR A 16 4.60 -21.88 20.03
CA TYR A 16 5.76 -21.00 20.05
C TYR A 16 7.03 -21.73 20.47
N GLU A 17 6.98 -22.54 21.54
CA GLU A 17 8.11 -23.38 21.98
C GLU A 17 8.59 -24.31 20.86
N LEU A 18 7.67 -24.94 20.12
CA LEU A 18 8.01 -25.79 18.98
C LEU A 18 8.71 -25.03 17.83
N VAL A 19 8.41 -23.74 17.66
CA VAL A 19 8.97 -22.90 16.60
C VAL A 19 10.36 -22.39 16.96
N ILE A 20 10.62 -22.08 18.23
CA ILE A 20 11.94 -21.62 18.69
C ILE A 20 12.92 -22.78 18.99
N ASP A 21 12.43 -24.02 19.02
CA ASP A 21 13.28 -25.19 19.20
C ASP A 21 14.22 -25.40 18.00
N ASN A 22 15.49 -25.03 18.23
CA ASN A 22 16.56 -25.12 17.23
C ASN A 22 17.03 -26.56 16.95
N GLN A 23 16.54 -27.57 17.68
CA GLN A 23 16.92 -28.96 17.45
C GLN A 23 16.19 -29.59 16.24
N ARG A 24 15.19 -28.92 15.69
CA ARG A 24 14.31 -29.45 14.63
C ARG A 24 14.03 -28.40 13.56
N ASP A 25 13.62 -28.86 12.38
CA ASP A 25 13.30 -28.00 11.23
C ASP A 25 11.87 -27.40 11.29
N ASN A 26 11.31 -27.25 12.49
CA ASN A 26 9.93 -26.77 12.65
C ASN A 26 9.75 -25.36 12.12
N LEU A 27 10.70 -24.47 12.42
CA LEU A 27 10.70 -23.10 11.91
C LEU A 27 10.71 -23.06 10.37
N ALA A 28 11.52 -23.91 9.73
CA ALA A 28 11.57 -24.00 8.27
C ALA A 28 10.25 -24.49 7.69
N LYS A 29 9.61 -25.50 8.31
CA LYS A 29 8.28 -25.97 7.91
C LYS A 29 7.22 -24.88 8.05
N VAL A 30 7.28 -24.10 9.13
CA VAL A 30 6.36 -22.99 9.37
C VAL A 30 6.55 -21.87 8.34
N ARG A 31 7.79 -21.48 8.03
CA ARG A 31 8.11 -20.48 7.00
C ARG A 31 7.66 -20.90 5.60
N ASN A 32 7.77 -22.18 5.28
CA ASN A 32 7.31 -22.74 4.00
C ASN A 32 5.80 -22.98 3.94
N SER A 33 5.04 -22.53 4.94
CA SER A 33 3.59 -22.71 5.02
C SER A 33 2.83 -21.39 4.92
N SER A 34 1.51 -21.46 4.78
CA SER A 34 0.63 -20.28 4.82
C SER A 34 0.40 -19.70 6.23
N LEU A 35 1.09 -20.23 7.26
CA LEU A 35 0.78 -19.90 8.64
C LEU A 35 1.03 -18.43 8.96
N LEU A 36 2.15 -17.85 8.49
CA LEU A 36 2.45 -16.44 8.72
C LEU A 36 1.31 -15.54 8.20
N ASN A 37 0.80 -15.81 7.00
CA ASN A 37 -0.33 -15.07 6.43
C ASN A 37 -1.58 -15.21 7.28
N ARG A 38 -1.89 -16.42 7.76
CA ARG A 38 -3.05 -16.65 8.63
C ARG A 38 -2.93 -15.94 9.96
N LEU A 39 -1.74 -15.93 10.57
CA LEU A 39 -1.48 -15.20 11.82
C LEU A 39 -1.62 -13.70 11.63
N LEU A 40 -1.08 -13.16 10.53
CA LEU A 40 -1.19 -11.74 10.18
C LEU A 40 -2.65 -11.33 9.90
N MET A 41 -3.41 -12.12 9.13
CA MET A 41 -4.84 -11.85 8.91
C MET A 41 -5.64 -11.90 10.22
N LEU A 42 -5.43 -12.93 11.04
CA LEU A 42 -6.09 -13.04 12.35
C LEU A 42 -5.79 -11.83 13.25
N LEU A 43 -4.57 -11.31 13.19
CA LEU A 43 -4.16 -10.15 13.98
C LEU A 43 -4.84 -8.86 13.53
N PHE A 44 -5.14 -8.67 12.24
CA PHE A 44 -5.81 -7.45 11.77
C PHE A 44 -7.35 -7.56 11.71
N GLU A 45 -7.90 -8.75 11.42
CA GLU A 45 -9.36 -8.94 11.23
C GLU A 45 -10.13 -9.19 12.53
N GLN A 46 -9.48 -9.52 13.65
CA GLN A 46 -10.17 -9.87 14.91
C GLN A 46 -9.74 -9.04 16.13
N PRO A 47 -9.95 -7.71 16.15
CA PRO A 47 -9.53 -6.84 17.27
C PRO A 47 -10.07 -7.30 18.64
N SER A 48 -11.34 -7.71 18.69
CA SER A 48 -12.08 -8.11 19.90
C SER A 48 -11.48 -9.31 20.64
N VAL A 49 -10.79 -10.19 19.91
CA VAL A 49 -10.20 -11.42 20.44
C VAL A 49 -8.83 -11.17 21.08
N PHE A 50 -8.21 -10.02 20.78
CA PHE A 50 -6.76 -9.88 20.79
C PHE A 50 -6.18 -8.90 21.80
N VAL A 51 -6.93 -7.90 22.26
CA VAL A 51 -6.44 -6.87 23.22
C VAL A 51 -5.84 -7.49 24.50
N ILE A 52 -6.22 -8.71 24.88
CA ILE A 52 -5.72 -9.42 26.08
C ILE A 52 -4.72 -10.55 25.74
N ARG A 53 -4.56 -10.95 24.47
CA ARG A 53 -3.82 -12.16 24.05
C ARG A 53 -2.70 -11.95 23.03
N ASN A 54 -2.43 -10.71 22.68
CA ASN A 54 -1.54 -10.34 21.59
C ASN A 54 -0.07 -10.77 21.74
N ASP A 55 0.45 -10.81 22.96
CA ASP A 55 1.89 -10.99 23.19
C ASP A 55 2.47 -12.29 22.63
N ILE A 56 1.71 -13.39 22.68
CA ILE A 56 2.19 -14.65 22.13
C ILE A 56 2.19 -14.63 20.60
N LEU A 57 1.23 -13.95 19.96
CA LEU A 57 1.21 -13.82 18.51
C LEU A 57 2.33 -12.94 18.00
N PHE A 58 2.58 -11.79 18.64
CA PHE A 58 3.70 -10.94 18.26
C PHE A 58 5.04 -11.68 18.41
N ARG A 59 5.20 -12.46 19.49
CA ARG A 59 6.37 -13.33 19.68
C ARG A 59 6.48 -14.38 18.58
N LEU A 60 5.37 -15.03 18.20
CA LEU A 60 5.36 -16.04 17.15
C LEU A 60 5.69 -15.46 15.78
N ILE A 61 5.09 -14.32 15.41
CA ILE A 61 5.42 -13.60 14.17
C ILE A 61 6.89 -13.17 14.19
N GLY A 62 7.39 -12.67 15.33
CA GLY A 62 8.80 -12.32 15.50
C GLY A 62 9.73 -13.51 15.28
N ALA A 63 9.43 -14.67 15.87
CA ALA A 63 10.21 -15.89 15.68
C ALA A 63 10.19 -16.36 14.21
N ILE A 64 9.07 -16.19 13.51
CA ILE A 64 8.98 -16.56 12.08
C ILE A 64 9.83 -15.60 11.23
N VAL A 65 9.76 -14.29 11.48
CA VAL A 65 10.38 -13.24 10.64
C VAL A 65 11.83 -12.94 11.05
N GLN A 66 12.38 -13.60 12.09
CA GLN A 66 13.75 -13.35 12.56
C GLN A 66 14.83 -13.71 11.51
N PRO A 67 15.98 -13.02 11.48
CA PRO A 67 17.08 -13.34 10.57
C PRO A 67 17.70 -14.72 10.86
N PRO A 68 18.15 -15.48 9.84
CA PRO A 68 17.93 -15.27 8.42
C PRO A 68 16.45 -15.51 8.06
N CYS A 69 15.80 -14.51 7.48
CA CYS A 69 14.39 -14.58 7.09
C CYS A 69 14.30 -14.79 5.57
N ASP A 70 13.43 -15.70 5.15
CA ASP A 70 13.19 -15.91 3.72
C ASP A 70 12.43 -14.73 3.11
N SER A 71 12.66 -14.47 1.82
CA SER A 71 12.04 -13.35 1.11
C SER A 71 10.52 -13.47 1.05
N HIS A 72 9.95 -14.69 1.06
CA HIS A 72 8.50 -14.87 1.04
C HIS A 72 7.85 -14.39 2.33
N SER A 73 8.35 -14.86 3.47
CA SER A 73 7.89 -14.44 4.80
C SER A 73 8.04 -12.93 4.98
N LEU A 74 9.18 -12.37 4.57
CA LEU A 74 9.45 -10.94 4.64
C LEU A 74 8.51 -10.12 3.74
N LEU A 75 8.24 -10.59 2.51
CA LEU A 75 7.31 -9.96 1.58
C LEU A 75 5.90 -9.91 2.16
N ARG A 76 5.39 -11.03 2.69
CA ARG A 76 4.06 -11.11 3.29
C ARG A 76 3.91 -10.21 4.51
N PHE A 77 4.94 -10.17 5.35
CA PHE A 77 5.02 -9.26 6.49
C PHE A 77 4.93 -7.79 6.04
N GLY A 78 5.74 -7.37 5.07
CA GLY A 78 5.73 -6.01 4.55
C GLY A 78 4.42 -5.62 3.86
N GLN A 79 3.87 -6.51 3.03
CA GLN A 79 2.59 -6.30 2.34
C GLN A 79 1.43 -6.11 3.31
N THR A 80 1.40 -6.90 4.39
CA THR A 80 0.36 -6.75 5.41
C THR A 80 0.44 -5.38 6.07
N LEU A 81 1.64 -4.90 6.40
CA LEU A 81 1.82 -3.57 6.98
C LEU A 81 1.36 -2.45 6.03
N SER A 82 1.71 -2.56 4.75
CA SER A 82 1.30 -1.57 3.75
C SER A 82 -0.20 -1.59 3.46
N ALA A 83 -0.84 -2.77 3.52
CA ALA A 83 -2.28 -2.90 3.32
C ALA A 83 -3.11 -2.23 4.44
N ASN A 84 -2.50 -2.00 5.61
CA ASN A 84 -3.12 -1.36 6.77
C ASN A 84 -2.65 0.09 6.97
N LEU A 85 -2.07 0.70 5.94
CA LEU A 85 -1.93 2.16 5.89
C LEU A 85 -3.30 2.75 5.59
N SER A 86 -3.74 3.73 6.39
CA SER A 86 -5.04 4.38 6.17
C SER A 86 -5.08 4.94 4.75
N ALA A 87 -5.98 4.39 3.92
CA ALA A 87 -6.22 4.87 2.57
C ALA A 87 -6.96 6.20 2.71
N GLN A 88 -6.25 7.30 2.44
CA GLN A 88 -6.72 8.66 2.67
C GLN A 88 -8.05 8.93 1.95
N THR A 89 -9.13 9.05 2.73
CA THR A 89 -10.29 9.86 2.33
C THR A 89 -10.20 11.19 3.12
N PRO A 90 -10.29 12.37 2.47
CA PRO A 90 -9.94 13.66 3.08
C PRO A 90 -10.76 14.14 4.29
N GLN A 91 -11.71 13.37 4.83
CA GLN A 91 -12.71 13.93 5.76
C GLN A 91 -12.71 13.42 7.20
N GLU A 92 -12.19 12.26 7.60
CA GLU A 92 -12.58 11.76 8.96
C GLU A 92 -11.52 11.05 9.82
N ILE A 93 -10.26 10.87 9.41
CA ILE A 93 -9.32 10.04 10.20
C ILE A 93 -8.04 10.80 10.56
N HIS A 94 -7.94 11.23 11.82
CA HIS A 94 -6.72 11.84 12.37
C HIS A 94 -5.98 10.83 13.26
N GLU A 95 -5.22 9.90 12.67
CA GLU A 95 -4.32 9.03 13.44
C GLU A 95 -3.36 9.86 14.34
N ASN A 96 -3.10 11.11 13.98
CA ASN A 96 -2.30 12.09 14.74
C ASN A 96 -2.83 12.42 16.14
N GLU A 97 -4.11 12.15 16.43
CA GLU A 97 -4.70 12.41 17.75
C GLU A 97 -4.31 11.33 18.78
N TYR A 98 -3.85 10.17 18.32
CA TYR A 98 -3.47 9.09 19.22
C TYR A 98 -2.09 9.31 19.86
N PRO A 99 -1.88 8.81 21.10
CA PRO A 99 -0.60 8.91 21.78
C PRO A 99 0.58 8.38 20.96
N PHE A 100 1.75 8.97 21.15
CA PHE A 100 2.94 8.59 20.39
C PHE A 100 3.45 7.18 20.75
N HIS A 101 3.40 6.82 22.04
CA HIS A 101 4.02 5.58 22.51
C HIS A 101 3.10 4.36 22.39
N ILE A 102 3.66 3.24 21.91
CA ILE A 102 2.95 1.95 21.77
C ILE A 102 2.31 1.50 23.10
N ALA A 103 2.99 1.71 24.24
CA ALA A 103 2.47 1.36 25.55
C ALA A 103 1.22 2.16 25.94
N GLU A 104 1.11 3.41 25.49
CA GLU A 104 -0.07 4.24 25.75
C GLU A 104 -1.24 3.85 24.85
N LEU A 105 -0.96 3.51 23.58
CA LEU A 105 -1.96 2.93 22.68
C LEU A 105 -2.56 1.64 23.26
N GLU A 106 -1.70 0.76 23.78
CA GLU A 106 -2.12 -0.49 24.44
C GLU A 106 -3.00 -0.22 25.66
N LYS A 107 -2.61 0.75 26.50
CA LYS A 107 -3.38 1.14 27.68
C LYS A 107 -4.77 1.64 27.32
N LEU A 108 -4.92 2.43 26.24
CA LEU A 108 -6.22 2.90 25.75
C LEU A 108 -7.09 1.73 25.25
N LEU A 109 -6.50 0.78 24.52
CA LEU A 109 -7.21 -0.41 24.06
C LEU A 109 -7.68 -1.29 25.23
N LEU A 110 -6.82 -1.54 26.21
CA LEU A 110 -7.17 -2.32 27.42
C LEU A 110 -8.30 -1.64 28.21
N ALA A 111 -8.33 -0.31 28.27
CA ALA A 111 -9.40 0.43 28.91
C ALA A 111 -10.76 0.22 28.23
N GLN A 112 -10.80 0.06 26.90
CA GLN A 112 -12.02 -0.23 26.14
C GLN A 112 -12.55 -1.66 26.39
N CYS A 113 -11.68 -2.58 26.82
CA CYS A 113 -12.02 -3.98 27.09
C CYS A 113 -12.41 -4.27 28.56
N ASN A 114 -12.07 -3.39 29.51
CA ASN A 114 -12.33 -3.65 30.92
C ASN A 114 -13.82 -3.67 31.24
N GLY A 115 -14.34 -4.83 31.67
CA GLY A 115 -15.69 -4.99 32.22
C GLY A 115 -16.80 -5.25 31.18
N ASN A 116 -16.49 -5.30 29.89
CA ASN A 116 -17.48 -5.53 28.83
C ASN A 116 -17.40 -6.95 28.26
N LEU A 117 -18.56 -7.62 28.16
CA LEU A 117 -18.68 -8.96 27.55
C LEU A 117 -18.45 -8.93 26.03
N ASN A 118 -18.73 -7.79 25.38
CA ASN A 118 -18.49 -7.52 23.95
C ASN A 118 -17.90 -6.10 23.81
N PRO A 119 -16.57 -5.92 23.91
CA PRO A 119 -15.97 -4.61 23.81
C PRO A 119 -16.05 -4.07 22.38
N VAL A 120 -16.51 -2.82 22.23
CA VAL A 120 -16.41 -2.07 20.97
C VAL A 120 -15.01 -1.46 20.95
N ILE A 121 -14.14 -2.00 20.10
CA ILE A 121 -12.77 -1.52 19.95
C ILE A 121 -12.72 -0.53 18.80
N ASN A 122 -12.05 0.60 19.01
CA ASN A 122 -11.74 1.50 17.91
C ASN A 122 -10.74 0.81 16.95
N GLU A 123 -11.22 0.49 15.74
CA GLU A 123 -10.47 -0.25 14.73
C GLU A 123 -9.22 0.51 14.25
N GLU A 124 -9.29 1.84 14.18
CA GLU A 124 -8.17 2.69 13.76
C GLU A 124 -7.06 2.68 14.82
N LEU A 125 -7.41 2.89 16.09
CA LEU A 125 -6.49 2.80 17.22
C LEU A 125 -5.81 1.42 17.26
N TYR A 126 -6.58 0.36 17.05
CA TYR A 126 -6.06 -1.00 17.01
C TYR A 126 -5.11 -1.23 15.83
N SER A 127 -5.47 -0.75 14.64
CA SER A 127 -4.62 -0.84 13.44
C SER A 127 -3.30 -0.11 13.64
N VAL A 128 -3.32 1.11 14.17
CA VAL A 128 -2.11 1.89 14.51
C VAL A 128 -1.24 1.16 15.53
N TYR A 129 -1.86 0.60 16.58
CA TYR A 129 -1.14 -0.18 17.61
C TYR A 129 -0.43 -1.39 17.00
N VAL A 130 -1.15 -2.22 16.24
CA VAL A 130 -0.60 -3.42 15.61
C VAL A 130 0.52 -3.05 14.62
N ARG A 131 0.27 -2.07 13.75
CA ARG A 131 1.23 -1.57 12.76
C ARG A 131 2.53 -1.12 13.42
N ASN A 132 2.44 -0.28 14.47
CA ASN A 132 3.61 0.21 15.19
C ASN A 132 4.33 -0.90 15.96
N ARG A 133 3.61 -1.87 16.52
CA ARG A 133 4.22 -2.99 17.25
C ARG A 133 5.02 -3.91 16.32
N LEU A 134 4.49 -4.22 15.13
CA LEU A 134 5.19 -4.97 14.09
C LEU A 134 6.39 -4.20 13.51
N LEU A 135 6.24 -2.91 13.21
CA LEU A 135 7.35 -2.07 12.73
C LEU A 135 8.46 -1.94 13.78
N ASN A 136 8.11 -1.78 15.06
CA ASN A 136 9.07 -1.72 16.15
C ASN A 136 9.83 -3.05 16.32
N MET A 137 9.16 -4.19 16.12
CA MET A 137 9.81 -5.49 16.11
C MET A 137 10.87 -5.59 15.00
N LEU A 138 10.54 -5.18 13.77
CA LEU A 138 11.50 -5.12 12.66
C LEU A 138 12.67 -4.16 12.96
N GLY A 139 12.36 -2.96 13.46
CA GLY A 139 13.36 -1.97 13.86
C GLY A 139 14.29 -2.47 14.96
N ASN A 140 13.78 -3.25 15.92
CA ASN A 140 14.59 -3.85 16.98
C ASN A 140 15.49 -4.98 16.45
N MET A 141 14.99 -5.82 15.53
CA MET A 141 15.83 -6.83 14.86
C MET A 141 17.00 -6.16 14.11
N LEU A 142 16.76 -5.03 13.45
CA LEU A 142 17.80 -4.23 12.78
C LEU A 142 18.78 -3.57 13.75
N ALA A 143 18.31 -3.09 14.90
CA ALA A 143 19.16 -2.41 15.89
C ALA A 143 20.04 -3.38 16.68
N HIS A 144 19.55 -4.60 16.95
CA HIS A 144 20.24 -5.59 17.78
C HIS A 144 21.02 -6.65 17.01
N SER A 145 20.88 -6.72 15.67
CA SER A 145 21.76 -7.53 14.83
C SER A 145 23.07 -6.78 14.54
N SER A 146 24.18 -7.51 14.45
CA SER A 146 25.51 -6.96 14.19
C SER A 146 26.25 -7.73 13.09
N GLY A 147 27.28 -7.09 12.53
CA GLY A 147 28.15 -7.71 11.51
C GLY A 147 27.41 -8.15 10.25
N GLN A 148 27.76 -9.35 9.76
CA GLN A 148 27.23 -9.91 8.51
C GLN A 148 25.72 -10.17 8.57
N ILE A 149 25.20 -10.61 9.72
CA ILE A 149 23.76 -10.87 9.90
C ILE A 149 22.95 -9.59 9.70
N ASN A 150 23.45 -8.46 10.22
CA ASN A 150 22.79 -7.17 10.03
C ASN A 150 22.83 -6.73 8.56
N SER A 151 23.98 -6.87 7.90
CA SER A 151 24.12 -6.52 6.48
C SER A 151 23.16 -7.32 5.61
N GLN A 152 23.09 -8.63 5.83
CA GLN A 152 22.17 -9.53 5.11
C GLN A 152 20.71 -9.17 5.38
N LEU A 153 20.34 -8.86 6.63
CA LEU A 153 18.98 -8.42 6.95
C LEU A 153 18.62 -7.11 6.21
N CYS A 154 19.51 -6.11 6.23
CA CYS A 154 19.28 -4.85 5.54
C CYS A 154 19.14 -5.06 4.02
N GLU A 155 19.99 -5.89 3.43
CA GLU A 155 19.89 -6.24 2.01
C GLU A 155 18.60 -6.99 1.69
N SER A 156 18.19 -7.96 2.50
CA SER A 156 16.93 -8.70 2.32
C SER A 156 15.72 -7.78 2.37
N ILE A 157 15.69 -6.82 3.30
CA ILE A 157 14.61 -5.81 3.37
C ILE A 157 14.56 -4.96 2.10
N VAL A 158 15.70 -4.41 1.67
CA VAL A 158 15.73 -3.51 0.50
C VAL A 158 15.49 -4.27 -0.81
N SER A 159 15.97 -5.50 -0.94
CA SER A 159 15.74 -6.32 -2.14
C SER A 159 14.31 -6.86 -2.22
N THR A 160 13.73 -7.24 -1.09
CA THR A 160 12.39 -7.86 -1.04
C THR A 160 11.28 -6.82 -0.96
N LEU A 161 11.40 -5.82 -0.09
CA LEU A 161 10.37 -4.80 0.14
C LEU A 161 10.67 -3.52 -0.63
N GLY A 162 11.94 -3.09 -0.62
CA GLY A 162 12.37 -1.87 -1.30
C GLY A 162 12.17 -0.59 -0.51
N PHE A 163 12.78 0.49 -0.98
CA PHE A 163 12.70 1.80 -0.32
C PHE A 163 11.30 2.41 -0.42
N GLY A 164 10.55 2.14 -1.49
CA GLY A 164 9.17 2.61 -1.63
C GLY A 164 8.28 2.13 -0.49
N TRP A 165 8.50 0.90 0.00
CA TRP A 165 7.81 0.36 1.18
C TRP A 165 8.15 1.15 2.46
N ILE A 166 9.42 1.46 2.68
CA ILE A 166 9.88 2.22 3.86
C ILE A 166 9.31 3.65 3.81
N LEU A 167 9.37 4.29 2.65
CA LEU A 167 8.86 5.64 2.44
C LEU A 167 7.33 5.72 2.55
N ALA A 168 6.60 4.65 2.21
CA ALA A 168 5.16 4.59 2.43
C ALA A 168 4.79 4.73 3.92
N MET A 169 5.63 4.27 4.84
CA MET A 169 5.43 4.45 6.30
C MET A 169 5.69 5.89 6.76
N CYS A 170 6.27 6.72 5.89
CA CYS A 170 6.55 8.14 6.14
C CYS A 170 5.57 9.06 5.38
N ALA A 171 4.49 8.50 4.82
CA ALA A 171 3.49 9.27 4.09
C ALA A 171 2.81 10.31 4.98
N PRO A 172 2.39 11.47 4.43
CA PRO A 172 1.66 12.48 5.19
C PRO A 172 0.35 11.91 5.74
N GLY A 173 -0.05 12.35 6.93
CA GLY A 173 -1.31 11.92 7.57
C GLY A 173 -1.24 10.60 8.35
N LEU A 174 -0.11 9.89 8.31
CA LEU A 174 0.12 8.71 9.17
C LEU A 174 0.48 9.10 10.60
N HIS A 175 0.18 8.21 11.55
CA HIS A 175 0.54 8.33 12.97
C HIS A 175 2.03 8.69 13.14
N PRO A 176 2.39 9.67 13.98
CA PRO A 176 3.78 10.10 14.16
C PRO A 176 4.73 8.99 14.62
N GLY A 177 4.24 8.01 15.39
CA GLY A 177 5.00 6.82 15.78
C GLY A 177 5.29 5.88 14.60
N THR A 178 4.37 5.75 13.64
CA THR A 178 4.60 5.01 12.38
C THR A 178 5.72 5.67 11.58
N VAL A 179 5.64 7.00 11.41
CA VAL A 179 6.67 7.78 10.69
C VAL A 179 8.03 7.65 11.38
N TYR A 180 8.08 7.79 12.70
CA TYR A 180 9.31 7.60 13.48
C TYR A 180 9.92 6.22 13.27
N LEU A 181 9.12 5.16 13.28
CA LEU A 181 9.59 3.79 13.07
C LEU A 181 10.06 3.57 11.63
N GLY A 182 9.36 4.14 10.63
CA GLY A 182 9.79 4.14 9.23
C GLY A 182 11.15 4.82 9.04
N LEU A 183 11.35 6.00 9.62
CA LEU A 183 12.64 6.70 9.61
C LEU A 183 13.74 5.93 10.37
N LYS A 184 13.41 5.32 11.52
CA LYS A 184 14.33 4.46 12.26
C LYS A 184 14.80 3.28 11.41
N ILE A 185 13.91 2.63 10.67
CA ILE A 185 14.26 1.55 9.73
C ILE A 185 15.13 2.10 8.60
N LEU A 186 14.74 3.22 7.98
CA LEU A 186 15.50 3.85 6.89
C LEU A 186 16.95 4.12 7.29
N VAL A 187 17.17 4.80 8.42
CA VAL A 187 18.50 5.11 8.94
C VAL A 187 19.32 3.83 9.20
N ASN A 188 18.67 2.78 9.73
CA ASN A 188 19.34 1.51 10.01
C ASN A 188 19.76 0.75 8.74
N VAL A 189 19.00 0.85 7.65
CA VAL A 189 19.39 0.20 6.38
C VAL A 189 20.40 1.04 5.60
N THR A 190 20.28 2.37 5.63
CA THR A 190 21.18 3.29 4.90
C THR A 190 22.50 3.55 5.62
N LYS A 191 22.73 3.01 6.83
CA LYS A 191 24.05 3.03 7.46
C LYS A 191 25.09 2.23 6.66
N HIS A 192 24.64 1.30 5.81
CA HIS A 192 25.48 0.50 4.93
C HIS A 192 25.73 1.25 3.61
N PRO A 193 26.99 1.54 3.23
CA PRO A 193 27.31 2.38 2.06
C PRO A 193 26.72 1.88 0.74
N ALA A 194 26.71 0.56 0.51
CA ALA A 194 26.16 -0.04 -0.71
C ALA A 194 24.64 0.18 -0.83
N ILE A 195 23.92 0.10 0.28
CA ILE A 195 22.48 0.34 0.34
C ILE A 195 22.19 1.83 0.20
N LEU A 196 23.00 2.69 0.82
CA LEU A 196 22.90 4.15 0.66
C LEU A 196 23.06 4.60 -0.80
N SER A 197 23.97 3.99 -1.57
CA SER A 197 24.08 4.27 -3.01
C SER A 197 22.79 3.93 -3.73
N LYS A 198 22.25 2.72 -3.52
CA LYS A 198 20.96 2.31 -4.12
C LYS A 198 19.82 3.28 -3.79
N PHE A 199 19.79 3.79 -2.56
CA PHE A 199 18.80 4.79 -2.15
C PHE A 199 18.96 6.11 -2.92
N ARG A 200 20.21 6.61 -3.06
CA ARG A 200 20.51 7.85 -3.82
C ARG A 200 20.17 7.72 -5.30
N ASP A 201 20.39 6.53 -5.86
CA ASP A 201 20.14 6.22 -7.27
C ASP A 201 18.66 5.92 -7.55
N GLY A 202 17.80 5.92 -6.52
CA GLY A 202 16.38 5.58 -6.65
C GLY A 202 16.14 4.13 -7.08
N ALA A 203 17.08 3.22 -6.84
CA ALA A 203 16.95 1.81 -7.17
C ALA A 203 16.18 1.04 -6.08
N CYS A 204 15.66 -0.16 -6.40
CA CYS A 204 15.01 -1.07 -5.44
C CYS A 204 13.76 -0.47 -4.73
N ASN A 205 12.79 0.09 -5.45
CA ASN A 205 11.60 0.70 -4.84
C ASN A 205 10.36 -0.22 -4.75
N GLY A 206 10.22 -1.17 -5.68
CA GLY A 206 8.96 -1.87 -5.93
C GLY A 206 8.85 -3.31 -5.43
N GLY A 207 9.85 -3.82 -4.70
CA GLY A 207 9.88 -5.23 -4.30
C GLY A 207 8.63 -5.69 -3.56
N TRP A 208 8.07 -4.85 -2.68
CA TRP A 208 6.87 -5.14 -1.90
C TRP A 208 5.60 -5.36 -2.75
N LEU A 209 5.60 -4.94 -4.03
CA LEU A 209 4.49 -5.15 -4.98
C LEU A 209 4.56 -6.51 -5.69
N THR A 210 5.60 -7.31 -5.43
CA THR A 210 5.74 -8.67 -5.96
C THR A 210 4.54 -9.54 -5.57
N ASP A 211 4.08 -10.43 -6.45
CA ASP A 211 2.84 -11.24 -6.35
C ASP A 211 1.53 -10.44 -6.37
N ALA A 212 1.54 -9.23 -5.82
CA ALA A 212 0.44 -8.30 -5.99
C ALA A 212 0.30 -7.92 -7.47
N ASP A 213 1.33 -8.04 -8.31
CA ASP A 213 1.28 -7.84 -9.77
C ASP A 213 0.13 -8.56 -10.50
N SER A 214 -0.35 -9.71 -10.01
CA SER A 214 -1.52 -10.41 -10.56
C SER A 214 -2.86 -9.79 -10.12
N VAL A 215 -2.90 -9.23 -8.92
CA VAL A 215 -4.05 -8.53 -8.31
C VAL A 215 -4.03 -7.04 -8.66
N ILE A 216 -2.86 -6.43 -8.89
CA ILE A 216 -2.58 -5.06 -9.32
C ILE A 216 -2.80 -4.96 -10.84
N ARG A 217 -2.51 -6.00 -11.64
CA ARG A 217 -3.04 -6.01 -13.02
C ARG A 217 -4.58 -5.98 -13.09
N ASN A 218 -5.28 -6.36 -12.02
CA ASN A 218 -6.75 -6.26 -11.88
C ASN A 218 -7.25 -5.14 -10.93
N ARG A 219 -6.39 -4.55 -10.07
CA ARG A 219 -6.71 -3.51 -9.07
C ARG A 219 -5.86 -2.24 -9.16
N ALA A 220 -4.87 -2.15 -10.04
CA ALA A 220 -4.22 -0.88 -10.40
C ALA A 220 -5.24 0.11 -10.99
N ALA A 221 -6.39 -0.38 -11.46
CA ALA A 221 -7.54 0.44 -11.81
C ALA A 221 -8.27 1.08 -10.60
N VAL A 222 -8.01 0.63 -9.36
CA VAL A 222 -8.67 1.09 -8.12
C VAL A 222 -7.68 1.72 -7.13
N LEU A 223 -6.42 1.26 -7.10
CA LEU A 223 -5.34 1.80 -6.26
C LEU A 223 -4.65 3.07 -6.83
N LEU A 224 -5.07 3.54 -8.01
CA LEU A 224 -4.85 4.91 -8.46
C LEU A 224 -6.00 5.84 -8.04
N GLY A 225 -6.72 5.50 -6.96
CA GLY A 225 -7.86 6.24 -6.43
C GLY A 225 -7.58 7.74 -6.39
N PHE A 226 -8.21 8.45 -7.31
CA PHE A 226 -8.67 9.80 -7.06
C PHE A 226 -9.36 9.83 -5.70
N SER A 227 -8.65 10.36 -4.71
CA SER A 227 -9.25 11.29 -3.78
C SER A 227 -8.39 12.54 -3.75
N VAL A 228 -8.40 13.23 -4.90
CA VAL A 228 -7.91 14.58 -5.02
C VAL A 228 -8.96 15.48 -4.36
N SER A 229 -8.77 15.83 -3.08
CA SER A 229 -9.17 17.16 -2.64
C SER A 229 -8.02 18.11 -3.01
N ALA A 230 -7.80 18.30 -4.31
CA ALA A 230 -7.12 19.49 -4.77
C ALA A 230 -8.19 20.57 -4.78
N HIS A 231 -7.87 21.70 -4.18
CA HIS A 231 -8.17 22.96 -4.84
C HIS A 231 -7.77 22.80 -6.31
N GLU A 232 -8.77 22.61 -7.16
CA GLU A 232 -8.76 22.53 -8.63
C GLU A 232 -7.42 22.10 -9.26
N PHE A 233 -7.36 20.85 -9.73
CA PHE A 233 -6.33 20.42 -10.68
C PHE A 233 -6.38 21.33 -11.92
N ASN A 234 -5.39 22.21 -12.06
CA ASN A 234 -5.24 23.18 -13.13
C ASN A 234 -3.91 22.94 -13.86
N VAL A 235 -3.92 23.20 -15.16
CA VAL A 235 -2.77 23.29 -16.08
C VAL A 235 -1.56 24.03 -15.45
N ASP A 236 -1.76 25.10 -14.68
CA ASP A 236 -0.68 25.85 -14.01
C ASP A 236 0.12 25.01 -12.97
N LEU A 237 -0.54 24.05 -12.31
CA LEU A 237 0.10 23.13 -11.37
C LEU A 237 0.90 22.05 -12.09
N ILE A 238 0.47 21.65 -13.29
CA ILE A 238 1.21 20.70 -14.13
C ILE A 238 2.52 21.36 -14.58
N TRP A 239 2.48 22.60 -15.07
CA TRP A 239 3.67 23.30 -15.55
C TRP A 239 4.70 23.55 -14.45
N SER A 240 4.27 23.99 -13.27
CA SER A 240 5.18 24.29 -12.17
C SER A 240 5.84 23.04 -11.58
N ASN A 241 5.10 21.93 -11.43
CA ASN A 241 5.60 20.74 -10.75
C ASN A 241 6.28 19.72 -11.70
N VAL A 242 5.81 19.55 -12.93
CA VAL A 242 6.37 18.56 -13.87
C VAL A 242 7.67 19.06 -14.49
N PHE A 243 7.75 20.36 -14.79
CA PHE A 243 8.90 20.95 -15.48
C PHE A 243 9.77 21.81 -14.56
N SER A 244 9.41 21.93 -13.26
CA SER A 244 10.17 22.70 -12.25
C SER A 244 10.46 24.14 -12.68
N LEU A 245 9.50 24.78 -13.34
CA LEU A 245 9.67 26.12 -13.90
C LEU A 245 9.61 27.17 -12.79
N ASN A 246 10.66 27.99 -12.67
CA ASN A 246 10.62 29.25 -11.93
C ASN A 246 10.17 30.38 -12.87
N ALA A 247 9.68 31.50 -12.31
CA ALA A 247 9.03 32.60 -13.07
C ALA A 247 9.86 33.22 -14.23
N THR A 248 11.13 32.83 -14.37
CA THR A 248 12.08 33.32 -15.39
C THR A 248 12.54 32.23 -16.38
N SER A 249 12.11 30.97 -16.22
CA SER A 249 12.54 29.86 -17.09
C SER A 249 11.64 29.70 -18.31
N SER A 250 12.25 29.35 -19.45
CA SER A 250 11.50 29.08 -20.67
C SER A 250 10.97 27.64 -20.65
N VAL A 251 9.67 27.49 -20.93
CA VAL A 251 9.01 26.17 -21.06
C VAL A 251 9.69 25.32 -22.15
N SER A 252 10.17 25.97 -23.22
CA SER A 252 10.88 25.33 -24.33
C SER A 252 12.20 24.68 -23.90
N ASP A 253 13.00 25.35 -23.06
CA ASP A 253 14.29 24.80 -22.59
C ASP A 253 14.11 23.63 -21.61
N ALA A 254 13.04 23.66 -20.81
CA ALA A 254 12.71 22.55 -19.90
C ALA A 254 12.28 21.30 -20.69
N ILE A 255 11.43 21.49 -21.71
CA ILE A 255 10.94 20.40 -22.57
C ILE A 255 12.07 19.77 -23.39
N ALA A 256 13.01 20.57 -23.89
CA ALA A 256 14.16 20.07 -24.64
C ALA A 256 15.05 19.13 -23.81
N LYS A 257 15.03 19.24 -22.48
CA LYS A 257 15.81 18.41 -21.54
C LYS A 257 15.03 17.23 -20.97
N CYS A 258 13.73 17.13 -21.24
CA CYS A 258 12.89 16.05 -20.72
C CYS A 258 13.16 14.72 -21.44
N THR A 259 13.36 13.67 -20.65
CA THR A 259 13.29 12.29 -21.12
C THR A 259 11.87 11.77 -20.90
N PHE A 260 11.21 11.32 -21.97
CA PHE A 260 9.84 10.81 -21.91
C PHE A 260 9.84 9.30 -21.69
N CYS A 261 8.93 8.81 -20.84
CA CYS A 261 8.60 7.39 -20.69
C CYS A 261 7.33 7.09 -21.51
N PRO A 262 7.43 6.42 -22.67
CA PRO A 262 6.28 6.13 -23.54
C PRO A 262 5.20 5.30 -22.84
N GLU A 263 5.58 4.46 -21.87
CA GLU A 263 4.67 3.61 -21.09
C GLU A 263 3.72 4.44 -20.21
N ALA A 264 4.12 5.65 -19.80
CA ALA A 264 3.27 6.55 -19.02
C ALA A 264 2.05 7.07 -19.82
N LEU A 265 2.05 6.93 -21.15
CA LEU A 265 0.90 7.29 -21.99
C LEU A 265 -0.27 6.32 -21.85
N ILE A 266 -0.01 5.06 -21.49
CA ILE A 266 -1.03 4.04 -21.33
C ILE A 266 -2.05 4.41 -20.24
N PRO A 267 -1.64 4.74 -18.99
CA PRO A 267 -2.58 5.18 -17.97
C PRO A 267 -3.23 6.54 -18.30
N LEU A 268 -2.51 7.47 -18.94
CA LEU A 268 -3.06 8.78 -19.34
C LEU A 268 -4.18 8.64 -20.38
N PHE A 269 -3.98 7.81 -21.40
CA PHE A 269 -4.99 7.51 -22.42
C PHE A 269 -6.13 6.64 -21.87
N SER A 270 -5.85 5.76 -20.91
CA SER A 270 -6.90 5.05 -20.17
C SER A 270 -7.81 6.01 -19.39
N MET A 271 -7.26 7.10 -18.84
CA MET A 271 -8.05 8.14 -18.17
C MET A 271 -8.92 8.93 -19.15
N ILE A 272 -8.39 9.31 -20.31
CA ILE A 272 -9.19 9.93 -21.39
C ILE A 272 -10.36 9.01 -21.76
N ARG A 273 -10.08 7.73 -22.00
CA ARG A 273 -11.10 6.73 -22.35
C ARG A 273 -12.15 6.57 -21.27
N ALA A 274 -11.75 6.56 -20.00
CA ALA A 274 -12.65 6.41 -18.86
C ALA A 274 -13.57 7.63 -18.69
N GLY A 275 -13.07 8.84 -18.92
CA GLY A 275 -13.91 10.04 -18.90
C GLY A 275 -14.83 10.15 -20.11
N LEU A 276 -14.32 9.84 -21.31
CA LEU A 276 -15.09 9.88 -22.57
C LEU A 276 -16.30 8.94 -22.56
N HIS A 277 -16.15 7.75 -21.95
CA HIS A 277 -17.22 6.75 -21.87
C HIS A 277 -17.85 6.64 -20.48
N TYR A 278 -17.71 7.68 -19.64
CA TYR A 278 -18.36 7.71 -18.34
C TYR A 278 -19.89 7.78 -18.53
N PRO A 279 -20.69 6.92 -17.87
CA PRO A 279 -22.15 6.97 -17.99
C PRO A 279 -22.63 8.30 -17.42
N GLN A 280 -23.11 9.17 -18.32
CA GLN A 280 -23.70 10.44 -17.91
C GLN A 280 -25.02 10.15 -17.19
N SER A 281 -25.07 10.46 -15.89
CA SER A 281 -26.32 10.60 -15.15
C SER A 281 -26.64 12.10 -15.06
N ASP A 282 -27.93 12.45 -15.02
CA ASP A 282 -28.40 13.84 -15.12
C ASP A 282 -27.89 14.78 -13.99
N ASN A 283 -27.19 14.25 -12.98
CA ASN A 283 -26.70 14.97 -11.79
C ASN A 283 -25.16 15.08 -11.69
N ILE A 284 -24.44 15.14 -12.80
CA ILE A 284 -22.97 15.30 -12.77
C ILE A 284 -22.61 16.80 -12.74
N SER A 285 -21.85 17.21 -11.72
CA SER A 285 -21.31 18.57 -11.61
C SER A 285 -20.38 18.91 -12.79
N GLN A 286 -20.33 20.17 -13.22
CA GLN A 286 -19.43 20.62 -14.31
C GLN A 286 -17.95 20.37 -13.99
N ASP A 287 -17.57 20.35 -12.70
CA ASP A 287 -16.21 20.07 -12.23
C ASP A 287 -15.92 18.58 -12.02
N HIS A 288 -16.78 17.69 -12.50
CA HIS A 288 -16.57 16.27 -12.34
C HIS A 288 -15.34 15.80 -13.13
N TRP A 289 -14.53 14.95 -12.52
CA TRP A 289 -13.26 14.45 -13.07
C TRP A 289 -13.38 13.91 -14.50
N SER A 290 -14.54 13.33 -14.85
CA SER A 290 -14.80 12.73 -16.17
C SER A 290 -14.86 13.76 -17.30
N GLN A 291 -15.05 15.04 -16.97
CA GLN A 291 -15.05 16.15 -17.93
C GLN A 291 -13.69 16.86 -17.91
N SER A 292 -13.20 17.26 -16.74
CA SER A 292 -12.02 18.11 -16.61
C SER A 292 -10.70 17.38 -16.91
N TYR A 293 -10.53 16.15 -16.43
CA TYR A 293 -9.23 15.46 -16.51
C TYR A 293 -8.87 14.96 -17.92
N PRO A 294 -9.80 14.38 -18.71
CA PRO A 294 -9.53 14.05 -20.11
C PRO A 294 -9.09 15.26 -20.93
N ILE A 295 -9.74 16.40 -20.71
CA ILE A 295 -9.44 17.66 -21.42
C ILE A 295 -8.02 18.11 -21.09
N MET A 296 -7.64 18.11 -19.81
CA MET A 296 -6.28 18.53 -19.41
C MET A 296 -5.18 17.61 -19.93
N VAL A 297 -5.42 16.30 -19.96
CA VAL A 297 -4.44 15.38 -20.56
C VAL A 297 -4.35 15.54 -22.07
N LEU A 298 -5.47 15.76 -22.76
CA LEU A 298 -5.46 16.09 -24.19
C LEU A 298 -4.71 17.39 -24.46
N GLN A 299 -4.91 18.42 -23.63
CA GLN A 299 -4.19 19.69 -23.74
C GLN A 299 -2.69 19.51 -23.52
N LEU A 300 -2.28 18.80 -22.47
CA LEU A 300 -0.87 18.50 -22.18
C LEU A 300 -0.22 17.71 -23.32
N THR A 301 -0.87 16.65 -23.80
CA THR A 301 -0.32 15.80 -24.88
C THR A 301 -0.26 16.53 -26.22
N THR A 302 -1.26 17.35 -26.55
CA THR A 302 -1.26 18.20 -27.75
C THR A 302 -0.14 19.24 -27.67
N PHE A 303 0.05 19.84 -26.51
CA PHE A 303 1.12 20.80 -26.29
C PHE A 303 2.50 20.15 -26.44
N LEU A 304 2.73 18.97 -25.84
CA LEU A 304 3.99 18.24 -25.98
C LEU A 304 4.26 17.83 -27.44
N TYR A 305 3.23 17.43 -28.18
CA TYR A 305 3.34 17.11 -29.60
C TYR A 305 3.80 18.31 -30.44
N GLN A 306 3.29 19.51 -30.14
CA GLN A 306 3.65 20.72 -30.88
C GLN A 306 5.01 21.29 -30.51
N ASN A 307 5.49 21.07 -29.28
CA ASN A 307 6.63 21.79 -28.71
C ASN A 307 7.84 20.90 -28.38
N SER A 308 7.77 19.58 -28.58
CA SER A 308 8.88 18.65 -28.32
C SER A 308 9.16 17.76 -29.52
N GLU A 309 10.35 17.86 -30.11
CA GLU A 309 10.78 16.95 -31.19
C GLU A 309 10.83 15.48 -30.72
N THR A 310 11.24 15.24 -29.47
CA THR A 310 11.27 13.89 -28.88
C THR A 310 9.86 13.31 -28.74
N PHE A 311 8.91 14.10 -28.22
CA PHE A 311 7.52 13.64 -28.09
C PHE A 311 6.81 13.55 -29.43
N PHE A 312 7.16 14.40 -30.39
CA PHE A 312 6.71 14.31 -31.78
C PHE A 312 7.10 12.94 -32.38
N GLY A 313 8.34 12.49 -32.16
CA GLY A 313 8.78 11.15 -32.56
C GLY A 313 7.96 10.03 -31.90
N ILE A 314 7.69 10.14 -30.59
CA ILE A 314 6.87 9.16 -29.85
C ILE A 314 5.44 9.11 -30.41
N SER A 315 4.88 10.25 -30.79
CA SER A 315 3.50 10.36 -31.29
C SER A 315 3.30 9.65 -32.64
N HIS A 316 4.37 9.39 -33.37
CA HIS A 316 4.35 8.65 -34.64
C HIS A 316 4.62 7.14 -34.48
N THR A 317 4.82 6.66 -33.25
CA THR A 317 4.97 5.22 -33.00
C THR A 317 3.63 4.51 -33.15
N SER A 318 3.67 3.24 -33.59
CA SER A 318 2.47 2.40 -33.70
C SER A 318 1.74 2.28 -32.36
N THR A 319 2.49 2.18 -31.25
CA THR A 319 1.94 2.09 -29.90
C THR A 319 1.13 3.33 -29.54
N PHE A 320 1.65 4.54 -29.83
CA PHE A 320 0.93 5.79 -29.55
C PHE A 320 -0.36 5.88 -30.35
N VAL A 321 -0.27 5.67 -31.66
CA VAL A 321 -1.41 5.79 -32.58
C VAL A 321 -2.51 4.78 -32.23
N ILE A 322 -2.14 3.52 -31.98
CA ILE A 322 -3.08 2.47 -31.57
C ILE A 322 -3.71 2.84 -30.24
N THR A 323 -2.92 3.22 -29.23
CA THR A 323 -3.46 3.51 -27.89
C THR A 323 -4.39 4.73 -27.93
N LEU A 324 -4.02 5.80 -28.63
CA LEU A 324 -4.87 6.97 -28.85
C LEU A 324 -6.19 6.57 -29.52
N PHE A 325 -6.14 5.80 -30.61
CA PHE A 325 -7.36 5.33 -31.28
C PHE A 325 -8.23 4.46 -30.37
N THR A 326 -7.63 3.58 -29.54
CA THR A 326 -8.40 2.77 -28.60
C THR A 326 -9.14 3.59 -27.54
N THR A 327 -8.74 4.84 -27.28
CA THR A 327 -9.48 5.71 -26.35
C THR A 327 -10.86 6.11 -26.87
N LEU A 328 -11.05 6.11 -28.20
CA LEU A 328 -12.32 6.43 -28.84
C LEU A 328 -13.31 5.26 -28.82
N LEU A 329 -12.83 4.05 -28.52
CA LEU A 329 -13.63 2.84 -28.53
C LEU A 329 -14.23 2.58 -27.14
N PRO A 330 -15.53 2.31 -27.02
CA PRO A 330 -16.14 1.88 -25.75
C PRO A 330 -15.46 0.61 -25.21
N ARG A 331 -15.48 0.39 -23.89
CA ARG A 331 -15.04 -0.90 -23.34
C ARG A 331 -16.08 -1.96 -23.72
N PRO A 332 -15.66 -3.17 -24.16
CA PRO A 332 -16.61 -4.25 -24.39
C PRO A 332 -17.33 -4.55 -23.07
N ASN A 333 -18.66 -4.51 -23.10
CA ASN A 333 -19.49 -4.94 -21.97
C ASN A 333 -19.15 -6.40 -21.69
N ILE A 334 -18.37 -6.66 -20.65
CA ILE A 334 -18.25 -8.01 -20.08
C ILE A 334 -19.56 -8.23 -19.32
N SER A 335 -20.61 -8.57 -20.06
CA SER A 335 -21.80 -9.19 -19.50
C SER A 335 -21.33 -10.49 -18.84
N LEU A 336 -21.31 -10.49 -17.51
CA LEU A 336 -21.15 -11.70 -16.71
C LEU A 336 -22.27 -12.67 -17.11
N TYR A 337 -21.94 -13.65 -17.94
CA TYR A 337 -22.83 -14.77 -18.21
C TYR A 337 -22.90 -15.65 -16.96
N GLY A 338 -24.13 -15.85 -16.49
CA GLY A 338 -24.46 -16.71 -15.37
C GLY A 338 -25.96 -16.69 -15.08
N GLU A 339 -26.77 -17.00 -16.10
CA GLU A 339 -28.17 -17.40 -15.88
C GLU A 339 -28.24 -18.67 -15.01
N SER A 340 -29.00 -18.60 -13.91
CA SER A 340 -29.93 -19.63 -13.44
C SER A 340 -30.85 -18.93 -12.45
N GLY A 341 -32.18 -18.96 -12.49
CA GLY A 341 -33.09 -19.94 -13.06
C GLY A 341 -34.09 -20.33 -11.96
N LYS A 342 -35.20 -19.58 -11.89
CA LYS A 342 -36.49 -19.88 -11.24
C LYS A 342 -36.54 -20.17 -9.73
N GLU A 343 -37.36 -19.40 -9.01
CA GLU A 343 -38.53 -19.98 -8.35
C GLU A 343 -39.65 -18.94 -8.21
N THR A 344 -40.80 -19.32 -8.77
CA THR A 344 -42.11 -18.69 -8.66
C THR A 344 -42.72 -18.92 -7.29
N SER A 345 -43.36 -17.91 -6.71
CA SER A 345 -44.53 -18.14 -5.85
C SER A 345 -45.60 -17.06 -6.06
N PRO A 346 -46.90 -17.41 -5.99
CA PRO A 346 -48.00 -16.60 -6.50
C PRO A 346 -48.79 -15.88 -5.39
N SER A 347 -49.62 -14.91 -5.82
CA SER A 347 -50.74 -14.25 -5.11
C SER A 347 -50.34 -13.27 -3.97
N ALA A 348 -51.00 -12.12 -3.78
CA ALA A 348 -52.40 -11.84 -4.03
C ALA A 348 -52.69 -10.37 -4.41
N LEU A 349 -53.64 -10.22 -5.33
CA LEU A 349 -54.56 -9.08 -5.37
C LEU A 349 -55.46 -9.15 -4.13
N CYS A 350 -55.56 -8.03 -3.42
CA CYS A 350 -56.80 -7.44 -2.91
C CYS A 350 -56.57 -5.93 -2.80
#